data_AF-B5A239-F1
#
_entry.id   AF-B5A239-F1
#
_cell.length_a   1.000
_cell.length_b   1.000
_cell.length_c   1.000
_cell.angle_alpha   90.00
_cell.angle_beta   90.00
_cell.angle_gamma   90.00
#
_symmetry.space_group_name_H-M   'P 1'
#
loop_
_entity.id
_entity.type
_entity.pdbx_description
1 polymer ?
#
loop_
_entity_poly.entity_id
_entity_poly.type
_entity_poly.pdbx_seq_one_letter_code
_entity_poly.pdbx_strand_id
1 'polypeptide(L)' 'FVIHLHAGPVINTLPPIVDPDPLLSCDLMDGRDAFLTLARDKHWEFSSLRRSKWSTLCMLVELHTQG' A
#
# COMPACT_ATOMS: atom_id res chain seq x y z
N PHE A 1 -11.38 -3.77 17.25
CA PHE A 1 -12.52 -4.45 16.59
C PHE A 1 -12.15 -5.92 16.42
N VAL A 2 -13.13 -6.82 16.46
CA VAL A 2 -12.95 -8.24 16.13
C VAL A 2 -13.85 -8.54 14.94
N ILE A 3 -13.29 -9.06 13.85
CA ILE A 3 -14.04 -9.38 12.63
C ILE A 3 -13.93 -10.88 12.38
N HIS A 4 -15.05 -11.57 12.45
CA HIS A 4 -15.14 -13.00 12.13
C HIS A 4 -15.58 -13.17 10.67
N LEU A 5 -14.65 -13.59 9.81
CA LEU A 5 -14.91 -13.80 8.37
C LEU A 5 -15.53 -15.17 8.09
N HIS A 6 -15.18 -16.18 8.89
CA HIS A 6 -15.73 -17.53 8.82
C HIS A 6 -16.29 -17.96 10.19
N ALA A 7 -17.38 -18.71 10.17
CA ALA A 7 -17.92 -19.33 11.38
C ALA A 7 -17.03 -20.49 11.85
N GLY A 8 -16.91 -20.67 13.17
CA GLY A 8 -16.01 -21.64 13.80
C GLY A 8 -15.97 -23.04 13.17
N PRO A 9 -17.11 -23.70 12.89
CA PRO A 9 -17.11 -25.03 12.28
C PRO A 9 -16.47 -25.10 10.88
N VAL A 10 -16.57 -24.01 10.10
CA VAL A 10 -16.10 -23.95 8.71
C VAL A 10 -14.58 -23.81 8.66
N ILE A 11 -13.96 -23.16 9.66
CA ILE A 11 -12.50 -22.90 9.68
C ILE A 11 -11.69 -24.19 9.61
N ASN A 12 -12.18 -25.27 10.22
CA ASN A 12 -11.48 -26.55 10.31
C ASN A 12 -11.48 -27.36 9.01
N THR A 13 -12.29 -26.98 8.02
CA THR A 13 -12.40 -27.67 6.73
C THR A 13 -11.90 -26.85 5.55
N LEU A 14 -11.31 -25.68 5.82
CA LEU A 14 -10.76 -24.83 4.77
C LEU A 14 -9.50 -25.46 4.15
N PRO A 15 -9.34 -25.38 2.82
CA PRO A 15 -8.09 -25.72 2.18
C PRO A 15 -6.99 -24.71 2.55
N PRO A 16 -5.71 -25.01 2.25
CA PRO A 16 -4.63 -24.03 2.34
C PRO A 16 -4.97 -22.75 1.55
N ILE A 17 -4.62 -21.59 2.11
CA ILE A 17 -4.73 -20.31 1.39
C ILE A 17 -3.68 -20.31 0.29
N VAL A 18 -4.11 -20.13 -0.94
CA VAL A 18 -3.25 -19.94 -2.11
C VAL A 18 -3.47 -18.53 -2.61
N ASP A 19 -2.48 -17.67 -2.41
CA ASP A 19 -2.46 -16.33 -2.99
C ASP A 19 -1.89 -16.44 -4.42
N PRO A 20 -2.67 -16.08 -5.47
CA PRO A 20 -2.19 -16.13 -6.84
C PRO A 20 -1.22 -14.99 -7.19
N ASP A 21 -1.17 -13.92 -6.39
CA ASP A 21 -0.39 -12.73 -6.71
C ASP A 21 1.09 -12.91 -6.34
N PRO A 22 2.02 -12.46 -7.21
CA PRO A 22 3.44 -12.50 -6.90
C PRO A 22 3.79 -11.47 -5.82
N LEU A 23 4.94 -11.69 -5.17
CA LEU A 23 5.53 -10.65 -4.31
C LEU A 23 5.93 -9.44 -5.14
N LEU A 24 5.54 -8.25 -4.69
CA LEU A 24 5.97 -6.97 -5.23
C LEU A 24 6.97 -6.33 -4.27
N SER A 25 8.25 -6.29 -4.65
CA SER A 25 9.27 -5.52 -3.92
C SER A 25 9.16 -4.04 -4.26
N CYS A 26 8.95 -3.19 -3.27
CA CYS A 26 8.90 -1.74 -3.43
C CYS A 26 9.30 -1.05 -2.12
N ASP A 27 10.57 -0.65 -1.98
CA ASP A 27 11.09 -0.03 -0.76
C ASP A 27 10.31 1.23 -0.35
N LEU A 28 9.84 2.00 -1.34
CA LEU A 28 9.03 3.19 -1.11
C LEU A 28 7.70 2.87 -0.39
N MET A 29 7.14 1.69 -0.64
CA MET A 29 5.85 1.23 -0.12
C MET A 29 5.98 0.09 0.90
N ASP A 30 7.20 -0.22 1.35
CA ASP A 30 7.42 -1.15 2.46
C ASP A 30 7.13 -0.44 3.79
N GLY A 31 5.89 -0.62 4.25
CA GLY A 31 5.35 0.18 5.33
C GLY A 31 5.08 1.62 4.91
N ARG A 32 4.97 2.53 5.88
CA ARG A 32 4.56 3.93 5.65
C ARG A 32 5.70 4.94 5.71
N ASP A 33 6.79 4.58 6.38
CA ASP A 33 7.78 5.56 6.82
C ASP A 33 8.61 6.10 5.65
N ALA A 34 8.93 5.25 4.67
CA ALA A 34 9.63 5.63 3.44
C ALA A 34 8.82 6.66 2.63
N PHE A 35 7.55 6.36 2.32
CA PHE A 35 6.66 7.29 1.62
C PHE A 35 6.49 8.63 2.36
N LEU A 36 6.24 8.61 3.68
CA LEU A 36 6.08 9.84 4.46
C LEU A 36 7.37 10.65 4.54
N THR A 37 8.53 10.00 4.55
CA THR A 37 9.84 10.66 4.51
C THR A 37 10.08 11.31 3.16
N LEU A 38 9.86 10.57 2.05
CA LEU A 38 9.99 11.13 0.71
C LEU A 38 9.04 12.31 0.48
N ALA A 39 7.78 12.17 0.89
CA ALA A 39 6.79 13.25 0.78
C ALA A 39 7.22 14.49 1.57
N ARG A 40 7.77 14.31 2.78
CA ARG A 40 8.30 15.41 3.60
C ARG A 40 9.49 16.10 2.91
N ASP A 41 10.46 15.31 2.46
CA ASP A 41 11.70 15.81 1.85
C ASP A 41 11.45 16.52 0.52
N LYS A 42 10.45 16.06 -0.25
CA LYS A 42 10.03 16.66 -1.53
C LYS A 42 8.90 17.68 -1.39
N HIS A 43 8.47 18.00 -0.17
CA HIS A 43 7.38 18.93 0.13
C HIS A 43 6.04 18.59 -0.56
N TRP A 44 5.77 17.30 -0.71
CA TRP A 44 4.48 16.82 -1.18
C TRP A 44 3.42 16.99 -0.10
N GLU A 45 2.25 17.44 -0.51
CA GLU A 45 1.11 17.57 0.38
C GLU A 45 -0.15 17.03 -0.26
N PHE A 46 -1.04 16.53 0.60
CA PHE A 46 -2.37 16.06 0.26
C PHE A 46 -3.45 16.96 0.87
N SER A 47 -3.18 18.26 0.93
CA SER A 47 -3.98 19.29 1.63
C SER A 47 -5.08 19.94 0.77
N SER A 48 -5.10 19.70 -0.55
CA SER A 48 -6.14 20.16 -1.46
C SER A 48 -6.16 19.29 -2.71
N LEU A 49 -7.26 19.27 -3.46
CA LEU A 49 -7.36 18.45 -4.68
C LEU A 49 -6.19 18.64 -5.65
N ARG A 50 -5.80 19.91 -5.91
CA ARG A 50 -4.69 20.21 -6.83
C ARG A 50 -3.36 19.70 -6.29
N ARG A 51 -3.08 19.88 -5.00
CA ARG A 51 -1.85 19.39 -4.37
C ARG A 51 -1.80 17.88 -4.27
N SER A 52 -2.92 17.24 -3.92
CA SER A 52 -3.03 15.78 -3.93
C SER A 52 -2.78 15.20 -5.32
N LYS A 53 -3.36 15.78 -6.39
CA LYS A 53 -3.09 15.33 -7.77
C LYS A 53 -1.62 15.45 -8.15
N TRP A 54 -0.97 16.56 -7.79
CA TRP A 54 0.46 16.74 -8.00
C TRP A 54 1.28 15.69 -7.26
N SER A 55 1.07 15.54 -5.95
CA SER A 55 1.77 14.57 -5.11
C SER A 55 1.53 13.12 -5.58
N THR A 56 0.32 12.79 -6.03
CA THR A 56 0.01 11.49 -6.65
C THR A 56 0.78 11.29 -7.95
N LEU A 57 0.87 12.30 -8.82
CA LEU A 57 1.66 12.18 -10.05
C LEU A 57 3.15 11.95 -9.73
N CYS A 58 3.72 12.68 -8.76
CA CYS A 58 5.09 12.46 -8.33
C CYS A 58 5.30 11.06 -7.75
N MET A 59 4.39 10.58 -6.89
CA MET A 59 4.40 9.21 -6.37
C MET A 59 4.36 8.18 -7.50
N LEU A 60 3.50 8.37 -8.50
CA LEU A 60 3.43 7.47 -9.65
C LEU A 60 4.72 7.45 -10.46
N VAL A 61 5.37 8.61 -10.64
CA VAL A 61 6.68 8.67 -11.30
C VAL A 61 7.70 7.83 -10.52
N GLU A 62 7.83 8.05 -9.21
CA GLU A 62 8.78 7.30 -8.38
C GLU A 62 8.50 5.79 -8.44
N LEU A 63 7.23 5.36 -8.37
CA LEU A 63 6.86 3.95 -8.48
C LEU A 63 7.21 3.32 -9.84
N HIS A 64 7.13 4.08 -10.94
CA HIS A 64 7.47 3.57 -12.26
C HIS A 64 8.98 3.57 -12.53
N THR A 65 9.73 4.45 -11.87
CA THR A 65 11.18 4.60 -12.10
C THR A 65 12.05 3.87 -11.10
N GLN A 66 11.53 3.55 -9.90
CA GLN A 66 12.24 2.83 -8.84
C GLN A 66 11.99 1.31 -8.86
N GLY A 67 11.65 0.74 -10.02
CA GLY A 67 11.61 -0.72 -10.20
C GLY A 67 12.98 -1.37 -10.04
#